data_AF-A0A8S4RX47-F1
#
_entry.id   AF-A0A8S4RX47-F1
#
_cell.length_a   1.000
_cell.length_b   1.000
_cell.length_c   1.000
_cell.angle_alpha   90.00
_cell.angle_beta   90.00
_cell.angle_gamma   90.00
#
_symmetry.space_group_name_H-M   'P 1'
#
loop_
_entity.id
_entity.type
_entity.pdbx_description
1 polymer ?
#
loop_
_entity_poly.entity_id
_entity_poly.type
_entity_poly.pdbx_seq_one_letter_code
_entity_poly.pdbx_strand_id
1 'polypeptide(L)'
;MSSPVIKYVGRTTNFKGKTLWEIVGSLKNYGVGRLIVRSVFERYPEASFMKITKVQTCPHEERRRVRVWVEKTFRGRTLPKLTEIYRTSYKPDYKLIPKDEEALLLQSTDHKRTIDILPNTVEMPPLMKKFIVKDHEKKGLEVVKDFVLPLSYKHSPNRVQRIAKGNEKPTVQFTMGLGKPVSPSLYEGVSLEKTL
;
A
#
# COMPACT_ATOMS: atom_id res chain seq x y z
N MET A 1 6.13 8.29 -41.71
CA MET A 1 6.71 6.99 -41.31
C MET A 1 6.07 6.54 -40.02
N SER A 2 5.13 5.59 -40.07
CA SER A 2 4.50 5.01 -38.87
C SER A 2 5.51 4.09 -38.18
N SER A 3 6.05 4.52 -37.03
CA SER A 3 6.90 3.65 -36.21
C SER A 3 6.12 2.42 -35.75
N PRO A 4 6.69 1.20 -35.80
CA PRO A 4 6.01 -0.02 -35.41
C PRO A 4 5.61 0.04 -33.92
N VAL A 5 4.35 -0.30 -33.63
CA VAL A 5 3.82 -0.34 -32.26
C VAL A 5 4.39 -1.56 -31.55
N ILE A 6 5.41 -1.37 -30.71
CA ILE A 6 5.98 -2.43 -29.88
C ILE A 6 5.00 -2.76 -28.76
N LYS A 7 4.45 -3.97 -28.76
CA LYS A 7 3.62 -4.50 -27.67
C LYS A 7 4.46 -5.43 -26.80
N TYR A 8 4.74 -5.02 -25.58
CA TYR A 8 5.38 -5.88 -24.59
C TYR A 8 4.38 -6.92 -24.07
N VAL A 9 4.72 -8.20 -24.18
CA VAL A 9 3.90 -9.32 -23.68
C VAL A 9 4.61 -9.95 -22.48
N GLY A 10 3.88 -10.11 -21.37
CA GLY A 10 4.40 -10.76 -20.16
C GLY A 10 4.23 -9.93 -18.89
N ARG A 11 4.68 -10.48 -17.76
CA ARG A 11 4.62 -9.81 -16.46
C ARG A 11 5.73 -8.77 -16.35
N THR A 12 5.35 -7.50 -16.26
CA THR A 12 6.32 -6.41 -16.05
C THR A 12 6.89 -6.46 -14.63
N THR A 13 8.18 -6.14 -14.49
CA THR A 13 8.85 -5.99 -13.20
C THR A 13 9.64 -4.70 -13.18
N ASN A 14 9.56 -3.97 -12.07
CA ASN A 14 10.28 -2.72 -11.87
C ASN A 14 11.46 -2.90 -10.90
N PHE A 15 11.93 -4.14 -10.74
CA PHE A 15 13.08 -4.42 -9.86
C PHE A 15 14.34 -3.92 -10.55
N LYS A 16 15.05 -3.04 -9.86
CA LYS A 16 16.33 -2.50 -10.29
C LYS A 16 17.28 -2.58 -9.10
N GLY A 17 18.53 -2.94 -9.34
CA GLY A 17 19.57 -2.98 -8.30
C GLY A 17 20.11 -4.37 -8.04
N LYS A 18 20.61 -4.58 -6.82
CA LYS A 18 21.29 -5.79 -6.38
C LYS A 18 20.45 -6.53 -5.34
N THR A 19 20.82 -7.78 -5.08
CA THR A 19 20.26 -8.54 -3.96
C THR A 19 20.84 -8.03 -2.64
N LEU A 20 20.14 -8.31 -1.52
CA LEU A 20 20.68 -7.94 -0.21
C LEU A 20 21.98 -8.67 0.12
N TRP A 21 22.11 -9.93 -0.28
CA TRP A 21 23.33 -10.71 -0.07
C TRP A 21 24.55 -10.04 -0.70
N GLU A 22 24.44 -9.57 -1.95
CA GLU A 22 25.55 -8.91 -2.65
C GLU A 22 25.94 -7.59 -1.99
N ILE A 23 24.96 -6.79 -1.55
CA ILE A 23 25.24 -5.52 -0.87
C ILE A 23 25.91 -5.77 0.48
N VAL A 24 25.28 -6.59 1.31
CA VAL A 24 25.68 -6.81 2.69
C VAL A 24 26.99 -7.62 2.76
N GLY A 25 27.17 -8.60 1.87
CA GLY A 25 28.39 -9.39 1.79
C GLY A 25 29.62 -8.62 1.29
N SER A 26 29.41 -7.51 0.55
CA SER A 26 30.51 -6.67 0.06
C SER A 26 30.96 -5.60 1.05
N LEU A 27 30.20 -5.37 2.13
CA LEU A 27 30.46 -4.30 3.09
C LEU A 27 31.12 -4.83 4.37
N LYS A 28 32.05 -4.03 4.93
CA LYS A 28 32.60 -4.29 6.26
C LYS A 28 31.48 -4.30 7.30
N ASN A 29 31.57 -5.23 8.26
CA ASN A 29 30.56 -5.43 9.31
C ASN A 29 29.13 -5.56 8.75
N TYR A 30 28.97 -6.18 7.58
CA TYR A 30 27.68 -6.39 6.93
C TYR A 30 26.89 -5.11 6.63
N GLY A 31 27.58 -3.95 6.58
CA GLY A 31 26.92 -2.67 6.33
C GLY A 31 25.96 -2.21 7.44
N VAL A 32 26.12 -2.69 8.68
CA VAL A 32 25.32 -2.20 9.81
C VAL A 32 25.45 -0.68 9.94
N GLY A 33 24.32 0.00 10.10
CA GLY A 33 24.19 1.45 10.15
C GLY A 33 23.98 2.14 8.80
N ARG A 34 24.16 1.43 7.67
CA ARG A 34 24.00 1.98 6.31
C ARG A 34 22.53 2.02 5.88
N LEU A 35 22.22 2.93 4.97
CA LEU A 35 20.90 3.02 4.37
C LEU A 35 20.80 2.27 3.03
N ILE A 36 19.69 1.57 2.88
CA ILE A 36 19.30 0.91 1.64
C ILE A 36 17.91 1.39 1.21
N VAL A 37 17.69 1.44 -0.11
CA VAL A 37 16.40 1.77 -0.72
C VAL A 37 15.94 0.59 -1.58
N ARG A 38 14.62 0.47 -1.74
CA ARG A 38 14.03 -0.44 -2.71
C ARG A 38 13.52 0.31 -3.90
N SER A 39 13.88 -0.12 -5.11
CA SER A 39 13.47 0.53 -6.36
C SER A 39 11.96 0.55 -6.54
N VAL A 40 11.25 -0.48 -6.05
CA VAL A 40 9.77 -0.49 -6.02
C VAL A 40 9.16 0.67 -5.23
N PHE A 41 9.89 1.22 -4.25
CA PHE A 41 9.40 2.35 -3.44
C PHE A 41 9.68 3.72 -4.05
N GLU A 42 10.52 3.81 -5.09
CA GLU A 42 10.73 5.04 -5.88
C GLU A 42 9.46 5.50 -6.61
N ARG A 43 8.44 4.63 -6.73
CA ARG A 43 7.11 5.00 -7.23
C ARG A 43 6.40 6.07 -6.39
N TYR A 44 6.83 6.25 -5.15
CA TYR A 44 6.28 7.24 -4.24
C TYR A 44 7.23 8.44 -4.22
N PRO A 45 6.72 9.67 -4.34
CA PRO A 45 7.58 10.86 -4.36
C PRO A 45 8.30 11.10 -3.04
N GLU A 46 7.92 10.37 -1.99
CA GLU A 46 8.36 10.64 -0.64
C GLU A 46 9.39 9.62 -0.17
N ALA A 47 10.37 10.08 0.61
CA ALA A 47 11.53 9.29 1.01
C ALA A 47 11.14 7.97 1.69
N SER A 48 11.68 6.87 1.17
CA SER A 48 11.43 5.51 1.65
C SER A 48 12.75 4.75 1.69
N PHE A 49 13.33 4.60 2.87
CA PHE A 49 14.62 3.95 3.08
C PHE A 49 14.58 3.02 4.28
N MET A 50 15.60 2.17 4.40
CA MET A 50 15.75 1.23 5.49
C MET A 50 17.17 1.31 6.01
N LYS A 51 17.32 1.48 7.32
CA LYS A 51 18.63 1.44 7.98
C LYS A 51 18.91 0.04 8.50
N ILE A 52 20.05 -0.53 8.12
CA ILE A 52 20.44 -1.87 8.54
C ILE A 52 20.85 -1.83 10.01
N THR A 53 20.23 -2.65 10.86
CA THR A 53 20.58 -2.74 12.29
C THR A 53 21.28 -4.05 12.62
N LYS A 54 20.79 -5.17 12.09
CA LYS A 54 21.36 -6.50 12.33
C LYS A 54 21.27 -7.35 11.09
N VAL A 55 22.28 -8.17 10.85
CA VAL A 55 22.35 -9.11 9.74
C VAL A 55 22.64 -10.50 10.29
N GLN A 56 21.94 -11.51 9.76
CA GLN A 56 22.22 -12.92 9.96
C GLN A 56 22.31 -13.61 8.61
N THR A 57 23.46 -14.24 8.36
CA THR A 57 23.70 -15.04 7.16
C THR A 57 22.96 -16.37 7.26
N CYS A 58 22.37 -16.83 6.14
CA CYS A 58 21.67 -18.11 6.06
C CYS A 58 22.41 -19.00 5.05
N PRO A 59 23.50 -19.69 5.47
CA PRO A 59 24.43 -20.34 4.54
C PRO A 59 23.86 -21.55 3.79
N HIS A 60 22.78 -22.17 4.28
CA HIS A 60 22.23 -23.41 3.72
C HIS A 60 21.04 -23.18 2.76
N GLU A 61 20.82 -21.96 2.27
CA GLU A 61 19.72 -21.68 1.32
C GLU A 61 20.22 -21.47 -0.12
N GLU A 62 19.64 -22.23 -1.05
CA GLU A 62 19.96 -22.20 -2.50
C GLU A 62 19.89 -20.80 -3.12
N ARG A 63 19.04 -19.91 -2.60
CA ARG A 63 18.77 -18.58 -3.17
C ARG A 63 19.60 -17.46 -2.56
N ARG A 64 20.68 -17.77 -1.81
CA ARG A 64 21.53 -16.78 -1.12
C ARG A 64 20.71 -15.74 -0.35
N ARG A 65 19.76 -16.22 0.46
CA ARG A 65 18.93 -15.35 1.29
C ARG A 65 19.73 -14.89 2.50
N VAL A 66 19.39 -13.71 2.98
CA VAL A 66 19.89 -13.12 4.23
C VAL A 66 18.69 -12.73 5.06
N ARG A 67 18.81 -12.90 6.38
CA ARG A 67 17.88 -12.30 7.33
C ARG A 67 18.47 -10.99 7.83
N VAL A 68 17.80 -9.89 7.51
CA VAL A 68 18.24 -8.53 7.87
C VAL A 68 17.15 -7.87 8.70
N TRP A 69 17.49 -7.31 9.85
CA TRP A 69 16.63 -6.43 10.61
C TRP A 69 16.95 -4.99 10.23
N VAL A 70 15.88 -4.22 9.98
CA VAL A 70 16.01 -2.83 9.58
C VAL A 70 15.07 -1.92 10.36
N GLU A 71 15.52 -0.69 10.59
CA GLU A 71 14.62 0.43 10.88
C GLU A 71 14.06 0.91 9.54
N LYS A 72 12.76 0.72 9.35
CA LYS A 72 12.12 1.00 8.08
C LYS A 72 11.41 2.35 8.14
N THR A 73 11.82 3.25 7.27
CA THR A 73 11.10 4.49 6.97
C THR A 73 10.34 4.29 5.66
N PHE A 74 9.01 4.30 5.72
CA PHE A 74 8.17 4.13 4.54
C PHE A 74 7.34 5.38 4.32
N ARG A 75 7.53 6.00 3.15
CA ARG A 75 6.91 7.26 2.76
C ARG A 75 6.97 8.27 3.92
N GLY A 76 8.18 8.66 4.32
CA GLY A 76 8.43 9.64 5.38
C GLY A 76 8.09 9.21 6.82
N ARG A 77 7.55 8.01 7.05
CA ARG A 77 7.23 7.54 8.41
C ARG A 77 8.15 6.40 8.83
N THR A 78 8.90 6.61 9.91
CA THR A 78 9.66 5.55 10.56
C THR A 78 8.73 4.63 11.35
N LEU A 79 8.83 3.33 11.09
CA LEU A 79 8.07 2.32 11.83
C LEU A 79 8.71 2.10 13.21
N PRO A 80 7.91 2.01 14.29
CA PRO A 80 8.44 1.87 15.65
C PRO A 80 9.06 0.49 15.91
N LYS A 81 8.68 -0.52 15.12
CA LYS A 81 9.20 -1.88 15.23
C LYS A 81 10.21 -2.16 14.12
N LEU A 82 11.31 -2.80 14.50
CA LEU A 82 12.26 -3.34 13.54
C LEU A 82 11.55 -4.29 12.58
N THR A 83 11.78 -4.08 11.29
CA THR A 83 11.21 -4.93 10.23
C THR A 83 12.23 -5.97 9.84
N GLU A 84 11.84 -7.24 9.89
CA GLU A 84 12.64 -8.33 9.36
C GLU A 84 12.46 -8.44 7.84
N ILE A 85 13.58 -8.50 7.12
CA ILE A 85 13.66 -8.78 5.69
C ILE A 85 14.31 -10.13 5.52
N TYR A 86 13.51 -11.12 5.14
CA TYR A 86 13.99 -12.46 4.84
C TYR A 86 13.44 -12.96 3.51
N ARG A 87 12.11 -13.07 3.38
CA ARG A 87 11.46 -13.59 2.16
C ARG A 87 11.74 -12.78 0.89
N THR A 88 12.06 -11.49 1.01
CA THR A 88 12.34 -10.61 -0.13
C THR A 88 13.83 -10.30 -0.31
N SER A 89 14.74 -10.92 0.45
CA SER A 89 16.18 -10.61 0.39
C SER A 89 16.83 -11.03 -0.92
N TYR A 90 16.35 -12.11 -1.53
CA TYR A 90 16.85 -12.63 -2.81
C TYR A 90 16.46 -11.78 -4.04
N LYS A 91 15.54 -10.82 -3.89
CA LYS A 91 15.07 -10.01 -5.02
C LYS A 91 16.11 -8.94 -5.35
N PRO A 92 16.48 -8.75 -6.63
CA PRO A 92 17.41 -7.70 -7.06
C PRO A 92 16.70 -6.34 -7.14
N ASP A 93 16.25 -5.86 -5.99
CA ASP A 93 15.42 -4.66 -5.84
C ASP A 93 16.05 -3.63 -4.89
N TYR A 94 17.26 -3.91 -4.38
CA TYR A 94 17.90 -3.07 -3.37
C TYR A 94 19.03 -2.25 -3.96
N LYS A 95 19.16 -1.02 -3.47
CA LYS A 95 20.24 -0.10 -3.81
C LYS A 95 20.84 0.45 -2.52
N LEU A 96 22.17 0.43 -2.43
CA LEU A 96 22.90 1.04 -1.32
C LEU A 96 23.02 2.54 -1.60
N ILE A 97 22.71 3.36 -0.60
CA ILE A 97 22.84 4.81 -0.72
C ILE A 97 24.31 5.22 -0.44
N PRO A 98 24.92 6.10 -1.25
CA PRO A 98 26.22 6.69 -0.94
C PRO A 98 26.19 7.48 0.38
N LYS A 99 27.28 7.48 1.15
CA LYS A 99 27.33 8.14 2.48
C LYS A 99 26.90 9.61 2.44
N ASP A 100 27.29 10.32 1.39
CA ASP A 100 27.04 11.75 1.25
C ASP A 100 25.55 12.07 1.06
N GLU A 101 24.80 11.15 0.46
CA GLU A 101 23.36 11.28 0.22
C GLU A 101 22.51 10.79 1.40
N GLU A 102 23.09 10.04 2.35
CA GLU A 102 22.34 9.51 3.50
C GLU A 102 21.75 10.64 4.34
N ALA A 103 22.54 11.69 4.63
CA ALA A 103 22.10 12.82 5.45
C ALA A 103 20.87 13.54 4.87
N LEU A 104 20.85 13.72 3.55
CA LEU A 104 19.74 14.37 2.83
C LEU A 104 18.44 13.57 2.98
N LEU A 105 18.52 12.24 2.89
CA LEU A 105 17.36 11.38 3.04
C LEU A 105 16.81 11.37 4.46
N LEU A 106 17.68 11.37 5.49
CA LEU A 106 17.21 11.49 6.87
C LEU A 106 16.45 12.80 7.09
N GLN A 107 16.94 13.92 6.58
CA GLN A 107 16.30 15.23 6.71
C GLN A 107 14.94 15.31 6.00
N SER A 108 14.78 14.60 4.88
CA SER A 108 13.52 14.57 4.10
C SER A 108 12.35 13.83 4.78
N THR A 109 12.54 13.30 6.00
CA THR A 109 11.55 12.47 6.70
C THR A 109 10.43 13.31 7.37
N ASP A 110 10.61 14.62 7.53
CA ASP A 110 9.75 15.48 8.35
C ASP A 110 8.47 16.01 7.67
N HIS A 111 8.06 15.43 6.54
CA HIS A 111 6.80 15.83 5.91
C HIS A 111 5.60 15.40 6.77
N LYS A 112 5.06 16.33 7.57
CA LYS A 112 3.76 16.19 8.25
C LYS A 112 2.69 15.88 7.21
N ARG A 113 2.18 14.66 7.21
CA ARG A 113 1.10 14.26 6.29
C ARG A 113 -0.26 14.42 6.92
N THR A 114 -1.20 14.76 6.05
CA THR A 114 -2.62 14.55 6.27
C THR A 114 -2.86 13.05 6.40
N ILE A 115 -3.26 12.62 7.60
CA ILE A 115 -3.69 11.25 7.83
C ILE A 115 -5.08 11.12 7.19
N ASP A 116 -5.19 10.33 6.12
CA ASP A 116 -6.51 10.06 5.54
C ASP A 116 -7.36 9.27 6.54
N ILE A 117 -8.53 9.81 6.87
CA ILE A 117 -9.51 9.14 7.73
C ILE A 117 -10.49 8.37 6.84
N LEU A 118 -10.53 7.06 7.00
CA LEU A 118 -11.44 6.15 6.33
C LEU A 118 -12.76 6.01 7.11
N PRO A 119 -13.89 5.80 6.42
CA PRO A 119 -15.19 5.63 7.05
C PRO A 119 -15.29 4.28 7.78
N ASN A 120 -16.02 4.23 8.87
CA ASN A 120 -16.32 2.99 9.60
C ASN A 120 -17.53 2.24 9.01
N THR A 121 -18.44 2.96 8.36
CA THR A 121 -19.67 2.44 7.78
C THR A 121 -19.81 2.90 6.33
N VAL A 122 -20.50 2.09 5.53
CA VAL A 122 -20.90 2.44 4.15
C VAL A 122 -22.34 2.01 3.93
N GLU A 123 -23.02 2.69 3.02
CA GLU A 123 -24.38 2.29 2.62
C GLU A 123 -24.41 0.87 2.03
N MET A 124 -25.51 0.17 2.25
CA MET A 124 -25.72 -1.12 1.60
C MET A 124 -25.79 -0.99 0.07
N PRO A 125 -25.33 -2.01 -0.66
CA PRO A 125 -25.58 -2.10 -2.10
C PRO A 125 -27.09 -2.02 -2.42
N PRO A 126 -27.48 -1.40 -3.54
CA PRO A 126 -28.89 -1.15 -3.89
C PRO A 126 -29.72 -2.44 -4.00
N LEU A 127 -29.11 -3.53 -4.48
CA LEU A 127 -29.76 -4.83 -4.55
C LEU A 127 -30.03 -5.40 -3.15
N MET A 128 -29.05 -5.31 -2.23
CA MET A 128 -29.22 -5.77 -0.85
C MET A 128 -30.30 -4.96 -0.12
N LYS A 129 -30.36 -3.64 -0.32
CA LYS A 129 -31.45 -2.79 0.22
C LYS A 129 -32.82 -3.37 -0.18
N LYS A 130 -33.03 -3.67 -1.48
CA LYS A 130 -34.28 -4.24 -1.99
C LYS A 130 -34.61 -5.62 -1.43
N PHE A 131 -33.61 -6.49 -1.26
CA PHE A 131 -33.82 -7.82 -0.66
C PHE A 131 -34.27 -7.73 0.79
N ILE A 132 -33.62 -6.88 1.58
CA ILE A 132 -33.94 -6.74 3.01
C ILE A 132 -35.34 -6.15 3.19
N VAL A 133 -35.72 -5.14 2.39
CA VAL A 133 -37.09 -4.59 2.41
C VAL A 133 -38.12 -5.68 2.15
N LYS A 134 -37.95 -6.47 1.08
CA LYS A 134 -38.87 -7.57 0.74
C LYS A 134 -38.94 -8.65 1.81
N ASP A 135 -37.83 -8.99 2.43
CA ASP A 135 -37.78 -10.00 3.48
C ASP A 135 -38.40 -9.52 4.80
N HIS A 136 -38.24 -8.23 5.13
CA HIS A 136 -38.88 -7.61 6.30
C HIS A 136 -40.40 -7.51 6.12
N GLU A 137 -40.87 -7.08 4.94
CA GLU A 137 -42.29 -7.05 4.59
C GLU A 137 -42.95 -8.42 4.75
N LYS A 138 -42.29 -9.49 4.27
CA LYS A 138 -42.78 -10.87 4.39
C LYS A 138 -42.84 -11.38 5.83
N LYS A 139 -41.95 -10.89 6.70
CA LYS A 139 -41.86 -11.31 8.11
C LYS A 139 -42.68 -10.42 9.05
N GLY A 140 -43.25 -9.32 8.55
CA GLY A 140 -44.02 -8.37 9.36
C GLY A 140 -43.18 -7.54 10.35
N LEU A 141 -41.88 -7.41 10.10
CA LEU A 141 -41.00 -6.56 10.93
C LEU A 141 -40.96 -5.13 10.35
N GLU A 142 -40.92 -4.13 11.23
CA GLU A 142 -40.75 -2.73 10.83
C GLU A 142 -39.48 -2.54 9.99
N VAL A 143 -39.59 -1.69 8.96
CA VAL A 143 -38.52 -1.42 8.01
C VAL A 143 -37.42 -0.64 8.71
N VAL A 144 -36.23 -1.24 8.77
CA VAL A 144 -35.03 -0.60 9.32
C VAL A 144 -34.70 0.63 8.46
N LYS A 145 -34.64 1.81 9.08
CA LYS A 145 -34.39 3.09 8.39
C LYS A 145 -32.94 3.27 7.92
N ASP A 146 -31.99 2.60 8.57
CA ASP A 146 -30.57 2.76 8.28
C ASP A 146 -29.96 1.48 7.67
N PHE A 147 -29.91 1.44 6.33
CA PHE A 147 -29.24 0.36 5.59
C PHE A 147 -27.72 0.60 5.50
N VAL A 148 -27.03 0.51 6.64
CA VAL A 148 -25.58 0.68 6.74
C VAL A 148 -24.86 -0.63 7.02
N LEU A 149 -23.66 -0.79 6.44
CA LEU A 149 -22.77 -1.93 6.65
C LEU A 149 -21.51 -1.48 7.37
N PRO A 150 -21.05 -2.22 8.41
CA PRO A 150 -19.75 -1.99 9.02
C PRO A 150 -18.64 -2.41 8.05
N LEU A 151 -17.65 -1.54 7.85
CA LEU A 151 -16.47 -1.86 7.06
C LEU A 151 -15.36 -2.45 7.93
N SER A 152 -14.73 -3.51 7.42
CA SER A 152 -13.53 -4.09 8.01
C SER A 152 -12.32 -3.87 7.09
N TYR A 153 -11.25 -3.33 7.66
CA TYR A 153 -10.03 -3.03 6.93
C TYR A 153 -8.90 -3.97 7.33
N LYS A 154 -8.16 -4.49 6.34
CA LYS A 154 -6.89 -5.17 6.62
C LYS A 154 -5.88 -4.14 7.14
N HIS A 155 -5.38 -4.37 8.35
CA HIS A 155 -4.33 -3.57 8.96
C HIS A 155 -2.97 -3.97 8.37
N SER A 156 -2.17 -2.97 8.00
CA SER A 156 -0.77 -3.14 7.59
C SER A 156 0.07 -2.09 8.30
N PRO A 157 1.28 -2.41 8.79
CA PRO A 157 2.14 -1.43 9.44
C PRO A 157 2.53 -0.27 8.51
N ASN A 158 2.52 -0.51 7.19
CA ASN A 158 2.84 0.52 6.19
C ASN A 158 1.62 1.40 5.83
N ARG A 159 0.43 1.11 6.38
CA ARG A 159 -0.79 1.84 6.06
C ARG A 159 -0.79 3.15 6.85
N VAL A 160 -0.89 4.26 6.11
CA VAL A 160 -0.92 5.61 6.69
C VAL A 160 -2.34 6.03 7.08
N GLN A 161 -3.34 5.35 6.55
CA GLN A 161 -4.76 5.66 6.75
C GLN A 161 -5.25 5.20 8.12
N ARG A 162 -6.07 6.02 8.78
CA ARG A 162 -6.73 5.71 10.06
C ARG A 162 -8.23 5.51 9.85
N ILE A 163 -8.87 4.69 10.67
CA ILE A 163 -10.33 4.51 10.65
C ILE A 163 -10.96 5.57 11.56
N ALA A 164 -12.03 6.20 11.09
CA ALA A 164 -12.83 7.14 11.88
C ALA A 164 -13.31 6.46 13.18
N LYS A 165 -13.18 7.16 14.31
CA LYS A 165 -13.72 6.71 15.60
C LYS A 165 -14.89 7.60 16.00
N GLY A 166 -16.01 6.99 16.39
CA GLY A 166 -17.21 7.72 16.82
C GLY A 166 -17.82 8.57 15.70
N ASN A 167 -17.94 9.88 15.94
CA ASN A 167 -18.55 10.86 15.02
C ASN A 167 -17.54 11.64 14.15
N GLU A 168 -16.29 11.17 14.02
CA GLU A 168 -15.32 11.80 13.12
C GLU A 168 -15.78 11.70 11.65
N LYS A 169 -15.85 12.83 10.94
CA LYS A 169 -16.18 12.84 9.50
C LYS A 169 -15.01 12.24 8.71
N PRO A 170 -15.23 11.17 7.93
CA PRO A 170 -14.16 10.55 7.15
C PRO A 170 -13.73 11.48 6.01
N THR A 171 -12.41 11.58 5.79
CA THR A 171 -11.81 12.36 4.69
C THR A 171 -12.15 11.77 3.33
N VAL A 172 -12.35 10.45 3.29
CA VAL A 172 -12.73 9.71 2.09
C VAL A 172 -14.14 9.16 2.29
N GLN A 173 -15.06 9.53 1.42
CA GLN A 173 -16.43 9.01 1.44
C GLN A 173 -16.59 7.93 0.35
N PHE A 174 -17.12 6.78 0.72
CA PHE A 174 -17.53 5.76 -0.24
C PHE A 174 -19.03 5.89 -0.48
N THR A 175 -19.41 6.26 -1.69
CA THR A 175 -20.81 6.29 -2.14
C THR A 175 -21.08 5.05 -3.00
N MET A 176 -22.22 4.41 -2.81
CA MET A 176 -22.61 3.22 -3.59
C MET A 176 -23.20 3.55 -4.98
N GLY A 177 -23.19 4.83 -5.38
CA GLY A 177 -23.55 5.26 -6.72
C GLY A 177 -22.49 4.91 -7.78
N LEU A 178 -22.89 4.94 -9.05
CA LEU A 178 -22.02 4.61 -10.20
C LEU A 178 -20.80 5.54 -10.37
N GLY A 179 -20.75 6.67 -9.66
CA GLY A 179 -19.63 7.61 -9.70
C GLY A 179 -19.32 8.10 -11.11
N LYS A 180 -18.02 8.22 -11.44
CA LYS A 180 -17.55 8.45 -12.82
C LYS A 180 -17.05 7.11 -13.40
N PRO A 181 -17.79 6.46 -14.31
CA PRO A 181 -17.36 5.21 -14.90
C PRO A 181 -16.11 5.41 -15.77
N VAL A 182 -15.17 4.46 -15.73
CA VAL A 182 -13.93 4.48 -16.55
C VAL A 182 -14.23 4.37 -18.04
N SER A 183 -15.32 3.68 -18.39
CA SER A 183 -15.81 3.53 -19.77
C SER A 183 -17.26 4.02 -19.85
N PRO A 184 -17.49 5.32 -20.13
CA PRO A 184 -18.83 5.89 -20.20
C PRO A 184 -19.71 5.23 -21.26
N SER A 185 -19.11 4.74 -22.35
CA SER A 185 -19.81 4.14 -23.48
C SER A 185 -20.61 2.89 -23.14
N LEU A 186 -20.22 2.14 -22.09
CA LEU A 186 -20.96 0.96 -21.64
C LEU A 186 -22.30 1.28 -20.96
N TYR A 187 -22.53 2.56 -20.66
CA TYR A 187 -23.74 3.04 -19.98
C TYR A 187 -24.57 3.97 -20.88
N GLU A 188 -24.24 4.07 -22.17
CA GLU A 188 -25.04 4.79 -23.15
C GLU A 188 -26.43 4.15 -23.26
N GLY A 189 -27.49 4.94 -23.03
CA GLY A 189 -28.88 4.47 -23.06
C GLY A 189 -29.43 3.93 -21.74
N VAL A 190 -28.61 3.84 -20.68
CA VAL A 190 -29.09 3.49 -19.34
C VAL A 190 -29.44 4.77 -18.58
N SER A 191 -30.68 4.88 -18.10
CA SER A 191 -31.10 5.93 -17.17
C SER A 191 -30.39 5.75 -15.83
N LEU A 192 -29.20 6.35 -15.69
CA LEU A 192 -28.48 6.36 -14.41
C LEU A 192 -29.21 7.31 -13.47
N GLU A 193 -30.16 6.77 -12.69
CA GLU A 193 -30.74 7.52 -11.58
C GLU A 193 -29.60 7.92 -10.64
N LYS A 194 -29.33 9.23 -10.57
CA LYS A 194 -28.42 9.81 -9.59
C LYS A 194 -29.09 9.68 -8.23
N THR A 195 -28.89 8.56 -7.55
CA THR A 195 -29.22 8.47 -6.13
C THR A 195 -28.20 9.35 -5.40
N LEU A 196 -28.67 10.52 -4.95
CA LEU A 196 -27.95 11.49 -4.12
C LEU A 196 -27.56 10.88 -2.77
#